data_AF-A0A1I4ZEV7-F1
#
_entry.id   AF-A0A1I4ZEV7-F1
#
_cell.length_a   1.000
_cell.length_b   1.000
_cell.length_c   1.000
_cell.angle_alpha   90.00
_cell.angle_beta   90.00
_cell.angle_gamma   90.00
#
_symmetry.space_group_name_H-M   'P 1'
#
loop_
_entity.id
_entity.type
_entity.pdbx_description
1 polymer ?
#
loop_
_entity_poly.entity_id
_entity_poly.type
_entity_poly.pdbx_seq_one_letter_code
_entity_poly.pdbx_strand_id
1 'polypeptide(L)'
;YADEKSVNRLYNRNKDEFSAEMTRVVTVTSRNKNNKLQYNRARIFSPRGAHLLGMLAETKVAKSLRRWLLDLIEKETQPNLSLLDMGSLKDLAVGEMQNRVFRVNEWSLETFGRPGSSRMTIRKGHLKKIRAVQKVIAELSQVQIPDLGNFPDGEPA
;
A
#
# COMPACT_ATOMS: atom_id res chain seq x y z
N TYR A 1 13.44 6.42 17.31
CA TYR A 1 14.22 6.34 18.56
C TYR A 1 15.66 6.72 18.26
N ALA A 2 16.34 7.36 19.21
CA ALA A 2 17.74 7.77 19.05
C ALA A 2 18.75 6.64 19.35
N ASP A 3 18.30 5.52 19.92
CA ASP A 3 19.14 4.37 20.30
C ASP A 3 18.63 3.09 19.62
N GLU A 4 19.52 2.37 18.93
CA GLU A 4 19.25 1.10 18.23
C GLU A 4 18.76 0.00 19.20
N LYS A 5 19.22 0.06 20.47
CA LYS A 5 18.84 -0.91 21.50
C LYS A 5 17.36 -0.82 21.87
N SER A 6 16.67 0.29 21.60
CA SER A 6 15.26 0.44 21.95
C SER A 6 14.35 -0.50 21.17
N VAL A 7 14.66 -0.77 19.90
CA VAL A 7 13.88 -1.68 19.04
C VAL A 7 14.06 -3.12 19.51
N ASN A 8 15.29 -3.52 19.85
CA ASN A 8 15.56 -4.85 20.39
C ASN A 8 14.90 -5.08 21.74
N ARG A 9 14.84 -4.06 22.61
CA ARG A 9 14.09 -4.14 23.88
C ARG A 9 12.59 -4.31 23.64
N LEU A 10 12.02 -3.58 22.69
CA LEU A 10 10.60 -3.65 22.35
C LEU A 10 10.22 -5.04 21.81
N TYR A 11 11.05 -5.59 20.92
CA TYR A 11 10.88 -6.96 20.43
C TYR A 11 10.99 -7.98 21.55
N ASN A 12 12.02 -7.90 22.40
CA ASN A 12 12.23 -8.89 23.46
C ASN A 12 11.09 -8.92 24.48
N ARG A 13 10.38 -7.79 24.69
CA ARG A 13 9.24 -7.70 25.61
C ARG A 13 8.00 -8.43 25.08
N ASN A 14 7.76 -8.36 23.78
CA ASN A 14 6.56 -8.92 23.14
C ASN A 14 6.93 -10.08 22.21
N LYS A 15 7.97 -10.85 22.57
CA LYS A 15 8.56 -11.89 21.71
C LYS A 15 7.54 -12.99 21.34
N ASP A 16 6.58 -13.22 22.23
CA ASP A 16 5.45 -14.12 22.08
C ASP A 16 4.52 -13.76 20.91
N GLU A 17 4.43 -12.49 20.53
CA GLU A 17 3.63 -12.04 19.37
C GLU A 17 4.35 -12.24 18.01
N PHE A 18 5.65 -12.52 18.02
CA PHE A 18 6.45 -12.67 16.79
C PHE A 18 6.63 -14.14 16.40
N SER A 19 6.24 -14.47 15.16
CA SER A 19 6.59 -15.76 14.55
C SER A 19 8.06 -15.76 14.10
N ALA A 20 8.66 -16.96 14.00
CA ALA A 20 10.05 -17.15 13.57
C ALA A 20 10.34 -16.57 12.18
N GLU A 21 9.35 -16.57 11.28
CA GLU A 21 9.47 -15.98 9.94
C GLU A 21 9.51 -14.45 9.95
N MET A 22 9.06 -13.81 11.03
CA MET A 22 8.95 -12.37 11.08
C MET A 22 10.26 -11.66 11.36
N THR A 23 11.28 -12.36 11.86
CA THR A 23 12.54 -11.76 12.29
C THR A 23 13.74 -12.68 12.09
N ARG A 24 14.87 -12.12 11.65
CA ARG A 24 16.14 -12.83 11.51
C ARG A 24 17.30 -11.93 11.93
N VAL A 25 18.31 -12.51 12.58
CA VAL A 25 19.57 -11.82 12.86
C VAL A 25 20.53 -12.10 11.71
N VAL A 26 21.06 -11.04 11.11
CA VAL A 26 22.02 -11.11 10.01
C VAL A 26 23.30 -10.39 10.39
N THR A 27 24.43 -10.87 9.89
CA THR A 27 25.72 -10.19 10.04
C THR A 27 25.88 -9.24 8.86
N VAL A 28 25.78 -7.94 9.14
CA VAL A 28 25.99 -6.88 8.18
C VAL A 28 27.46 -6.48 8.23
N THR A 29 28.10 -6.50 7.07
CA THR A 29 29.46 -6.01 6.92
C THR A 29 29.40 -4.51 6.63
N SER A 30 29.96 -3.69 7.50
CA SER A 30 30.04 -2.24 7.36
C SER A 30 31.49 -1.79 7.38
N ARG A 31 31.80 -0.70 6.68
CA ARG A 31 33.13 -0.11 6.71
C ARG A 31 33.17 0.95 7.79
N ASN A 32 34.08 0.84 8.75
CA ASN A 32 34.19 1.82 9.82
C ASN A 32 34.88 3.10 9.32
N LYS A 33 34.89 4.15 10.15
CA LYS A 33 35.54 5.45 9.84
C LYS A 33 37.04 5.31 9.52
N ASN A 34 37.67 4.21 9.93
CA ASN A 34 39.08 3.89 9.70
C ASN A 34 39.27 2.95 8.49
N ASN A 35 38.27 2.85 7.60
CA ASN A 35 38.27 2.02 6.40
C ASN A 35 38.44 0.51 6.63
N LYS A 36 38.32 0.03 7.87
CA LYS A 36 38.36 -1.40 8.22
C LYS A 36 36.97 -2.02 8.12
N LEU A 37 36.94 -3.29 7.73
CA LEU A 37 35.72 -4.11 7.73
C LEU A 37 35.29 -4.35 9.18
N GLN A 38 34.03 -4.03 9.48
CA GLN A 38 33.38 -4.23 10.76
C GLN A 38 32.15 -5.09 10.56
N TYR A 39 32.04 -6.16 11.35
CA TYR A 39 30.89 -7.05 11.31
C TYR A 39 29.91 -6.66 12.41
N ASN A 40 28.74 -6.15 12.02
CA ASN A 40 27.67 -5.75 12.92
C ASN A 40 26.55 -6.79 12.85
N ARG A 41 25.99 -7.16 14.00
CA ARG A 41 24.80 -8.01 14.05
C ARG A 41 23.56 -7.13 14.07
N ALA A 42 22.79 -7.15 12.98
CA ALA A 42 21.53 -6.43 12.87
C ALA A 42 20.36 -7.42 12.79
N ARG A 43 19.26 -7.09 13.48
CA ARG A 43 18.01 -7.84 13.40
C ARG A 43 17.13 -7.22 12.33
N ILE A 44 16.84 -7.97 11.28
CA ILE A 44 15.90 -7.58 10.24
C ILE A 44 14.51 -8.13 10.56
N PHE A 45 13.49 -7.45 10.05
CA PHE A 45 12.09 -7.79 10.24
C PHE A 45 11.40 -7.88 8.88
N SER A 46 10.51 -8.86 8.74
CA SER A 46 9.55 -8.89 7.62
C SER A 46 8.62 -7.67 7.66
N PRO A 47 7.93 -7.31 6.57
CA PRO A 47 6.94 -6.22 6.57
C PRO A 47 5.89 -6.39 7.68
N ARG A 48 5.42 -7.61 7.90
CA ARG A 48 4.47 -7.95 8.98
C ARG A 48 5.08 -7.72 10.37
N GLY A 49 6.30 -8.19 10.61
CA GLY A 49 7.01 -7.98 11.89
C GLY A 49 7.35 -6.51 12.14
N ALA A 50 7.73 -5.78 11.09
CA ALA A 50 7.98 -4.34 11.17
C ALA A 50 6.70 -3.55 11.46
N HIS A 51 5.56 -3.99 10.91
CA HIS A 51 4.26 -3.39 11.18
C HIS A 51 3.86 -3.58 12.65
N LEU A 52 4.05 -4.79 13.20
CA LEU A 52 3.80 -5.09 14.61
C LEU A 52 4.67 -4.22 15.54
N LEU A 53 5.97 -4.06 15.24
CA LEU A 53 6.84 -3.13 15.95
C LEU A 53 6.33 -1.67 15.88
N GLY A 54 5.82 -1.26 14.72
CA GLY A 54 5.23 0.06 14.53
C GLY A 54 3.97 0.30 15.36
N MET A 55 3.20 -0.76 15.65
CA MET A 55 2.02 -0.71 16.53
C MET A 55 2.42 -0.63 18.01
N LEU A 56 3.44 -1.39 18.41
CA LEU A 56 3.98 -1.39 19.77
C LEU A 56 4.76 -0.12 20.13
N ALA A 57 5.24 0.63 19.13
CA ALA A 57 5.99 1.86 19.31
C ALA A 57 5.08 3.10 19.21
N GLU A 58 4.91 3.81 20.33
CA GLU A 58 4.15 5.06 20.36
C GLU A 58 5.02 6.28 19.99
N THR A 59 5.45 6.34 18.73
CA THR A 59 6.27 7.47 18.22
C THR A 59 5.72 8.02 16.91
N LYS A 60 5.99 9.30 16.62
CA LYS A 60 5.62 9.92 15.33
C LYS A 60 6.22 9.16 14.13
N VAL A 61 7.47 8.71 14.27
CA VAL A 61 8.18 7.90 13.27
C VAL A 61 7.52 6.53 13.09
N ALA A 62 7.05 5.90 14.16
CA ALA A 62 6.32 4.64 14.07
C ALA A 62 4.94 4.80 13.41
N LYS A 63 4.26 5.95 13.58
CA LYS A 63 3.01 6.26 12.86
C LYS A 63 3.25 6.39 11.36
N SER A 64 4.32 7.07 10.93
CA SER A 64 4.66 7.15 9.51
C SER A 64 5.11 5.80 8.94
N LEU A 65 5.90 5.03 9.71
CA LEU A 65 6.33 3.69 9.33
C LEU A 65 5.13 2.76 9.07
N ARG A 66 4.10 2.79 9.92
CA ARG A 66 2.89 1.98 9.74
C ARG A 66 2.19 2.28 8.43
N ARG A 67 2.00 3.55 8.10
CA ARG A 67 1.39 3.97 6.83
C ARG A 67 2.23 3.49 5.65
N TRP A 68 3.53 3.78 5.68
CA TRP A 68 4.45 3.39 4.62
C TRP A 68 4.51 1.86 4.39
N LEU A 69 4.48 1.06 5.47
CA LEU A 69 4.46 -0.40 5.36
C LEU A 69 3.15 -0.92 4.77
N LEU A 70 2.01 -0.31 5.10
CA LEU A 70 0.73 -0.67 4.48
C LEU A 70 0.75 -0.35 2.99
N ASP A 71 1.22 0.84 2.62
CA ASP A 71 1.38 1.23 1.21
C ASP A 71 2.31 0.26 0.44
N LEU A 72 3.39 -0.18 1.08
CA LEU A 72 4.34 -1.15 0.50
C LEU A 72 3.69 -2.53 0.32
N ILE A 73 2.96 -3.02 1.32
CA ILE A 73 2.27 -4.31 1.24
C ILE A 73 1.23 -4.25 0.12
N GLU A 74 0.43 -3.20 0.02
CA GLU A 74 -0.55 -3.01 -1.06
C GLU A 74 0.11 -3.06 -2.44
N LYS A 75 1.31 -2.47 -2.59
CA LYS A 75 2.07 -2.52 -3.84
C LYS A 75 2.56 -3.92 -4.20
N GLU A 76 3.12 -4.65 -3.23
CA GLU A 76 3.66 -6.00 -3.46
C GLU A 76 2.56 -7.05 -3.63
N THR A 77 1.34 -6.78 -3.13
CA THR A 77 0.18 -7.67 -3.26
C THR A 77 -0.59 -7.43 -4.57
N GLN A 78 -0.08 -6.60 -5.48
CA GLN A 78 -0.72 -6.38 -6.77
C GLN A 78 -0.75 -7.70 -7.56
N PRO A 79 -1.94 -8.15 -8.00
CA PRO A 79 -2.08 -9.43 -8.67
C PRO A 79 -1.29 -9.40 -9.99
N ASN A 80 -0.65 -10.52 -10.31
CA ASN A 80 -0.02 -10.67 -11.61
C ASN A 80 -1.11 -10.68 -12.69
N LEU A 81 -1.20 -9.59 -13.46
CA LEU A 81 -2.26 -9.36 -14.44
C LEU A 81 -2.37 -10.47 -15.50
N SER A 82 -1.29 -11.22 -15.75
CA SER A 82 -1.28 -12.32 -16.72
C SER A 82 -2.03 -13.57 -16.28
N LEU A 83 -2.38 -13.70 -15.00
CA LEU A 83 -3.08 -14.86 -14.44
C LEU A 83 -4.56 -14.57 -14.13
N LEU A 84 -5.03 -13.35 -14.37
CA LEU A 84 -6.41 -12.95 -14.07
C LEU A 84 -7.32 -13.25 -15.26
N ASP A 85 -8.47 -13.84 -14.98
CA ASP A 85 -9.58 -13.90 -15.94
C ASP A 85 -10.11 -12.48 -16.25
N MET A 86 -10.73 -12.30 -17.41
CA MET A 86 -11.29 -11.03 -17.88
C MET A 86 -12.31 -10.44 -16.91
N GLY A 87 -13.09 -11.27 -16.19
CA GLY A 87 -13.98 -10.81 -15.12
C GLY A 87 -13.21 -10.21 -13.93
N SER A 88 -12.16 -10.90 -13.47
CA SER A 88 -11.30 -10.41 -12.39
C SER A 88 -10.53 -9.14 -12.78
N LEU A 89 -10.12 -9.04 -14.05
CA LEU A 89 -9.47 -7.86 -14.60
C LEU A 89 -10.41 -6.65 -14.62
N LYS A 90 -11.68 -6.85 -14.98
CA LYS A 90 -12.71 -5.82 -14.93
C LYS A 90 -12.91 -5.31 -13.51
N ASP A 91 -13.07 -6.21 -12.54
CA ASP A 91 -13.30 -5.85 -11.14
C ASP A 91 -12.10 -5.08 -10.56
N LEU A 92 -10.87 -5.51 -10.90
CA LEU A 92 -9.66 -4.78 -10.55
C LEU A 92 -9.63 -3.37 -11.16
N ALA A 93 -9.97 -3.23 -12.45
CA ALA A 93 -9.99 -1.94 -13.12
C ALA A 93 -11.05 -1.00 -12.53
N VAL A 94 -12.24 -1.52 -12.21
CA VAL A 94 -13.31 -0.78 -11.51
C VAL A 94 -12.83 -0.36 -10.12
N GLY A 95 -12.20 -1.25 -9.36
CA GLY A 95 -11.63 -0.95 -8.04
C GLY A 95 -10.56 0.15 -8.11
N GLU A 96 -9.65 0.08 -9.07
CA GLU A 96 -8.62 1.11 -9.28
C GLU A 96 -9.23 2.46 -9.66
N MET A 97 -10.26 2.47 -10.51
CA MET A 97 -11.01 3.69 -10.84
C MET A 97 -11.67 4.30 -9.58
N GLN A 98 -12.29 3.47 -8.73
CA GLN A 98 -12.88 3.92 -7.47
C GLN A 98 -11.83 4.49 -6.50
N ASN A 99 -10.69 3.82 -6.36
CA ASN A 99 -9.57 4.28 -5.52
C ASN A 99 -9.07 5.66 -5.95
N ARG A 100 -8.91 5.87 -7.26
CA ARG A 100 -8.50 7.18 -7.81
C ARG A 100 -9.53 8.27 -7.50
N VAL A 101 -10.81 7.98 -7.70
CA VAL A 101 -11.90 8.93 -7.38
C VAL A 101 -11.92 9.26 -5.89
N PHE A 102 -11.74 8.26 -5.02
CA PHE A 102 -11.65 8.46 -3.58
C PHE A 102 -10.49 9.39 -3.22
N ARG A 103 -9.29 9.15 -3.75
CA ARG A 103 -8.10 9.99 -3.52
C ARG A 103 -8.30 11.44 -3.99
N VAL A 104 -8.95 11.64 -5.15
CA VAL A 104 -9.27 12.98 -5.65
C VAL A 104 -10.25 13.70 -4.73
N ASN A 105 -11.24 12.98 -4.19
CA ASN A 105 -12.19 13.54 -3.24
C ASN A 105 -11.52 13.95 -1.92
N GLU A 106 -10.68 13.08 -1.37
CA GLU A 106 -9.89 13.34 -0.16
C GLU A 106 -8.96 14.55 -0.36
N TRP A 107 -8.18 14.57 -1.45
CA TRP A 107 -7.34 15.72 -1.79
C TRP A 107 -8.16 17.02 -1.89
N SER A 108 -9.33 16.95 -2.53
CA SER A 108 -10.21 18.12 -2.62
C SER A 108 -10.79 18.53 -1.27
N LEU A 109 -10.94 17.62 -0.31
CA LEU A 109 -11.46 17.88 1.03
C LEU A 109 -10.38 18.53 1.88
N GLU A 110 -9.19 17.95 1.92
CA GLU A 110 -8.05 18.49 2.65
C GLU A 110 -7.67 19.89 2.13
N THR A 111 -7.67 20.07 0.81
CA THR A 111 -7.29 21.33 0.19
C THR A 111 -8.40 22.37 0.31
N PHE A 112 -9.64 22.06 -0.06
CA PHE A 112 -10.71 23.07 -0.22
C PHE A 112 -11.85 22.97 0.80
N GLY A 113 -11.78 22.05 1.77
CA GLY A 113 -12.83 21.83 2.78
C GLY A 113 -12.82 22.82 3.95
N ARG A 114 -11.85 23.74 4.03
CA ARG A 114 -11.83 24.77 5.07
C ARG A 114 -12.91 25.84 4.81
N PRO A 115 -13.59 26.35 5.86
CA PRO A 115 -14.63 27.37 5.70
C PRO A 115 -14.10 28.62 5.00
N GLY A 116 -14.75 29.01 3.90
CA GLY A 116 -14.41 30.19 3.10
C GLY A 116 -15.16 30.16 1.76
N SER A 117 -15.82 31.25 1.39
CA SER A 117 -16.77 31.30 0.26
C SER A 117 -16.15 30.88 -1.08
N SER A 118 -14.94 31.35 -1.39
CA SER A 118 -14.24 31.03 -2.65
C SER A 118 -13.76 29.58 -2.71
N ARG A 119 -13.10 29.08 -1.66
CA ARG A 119 -12.62 27.68 -1.59
C ARG A 119 -13.79 26.68 -1.64
N MET A 120 -14.89 27.00 -0.96
CA MET A 120 -16.09 26.17 -0.98
C MET A 120 -16.78 26.16 -2.35
N THR A 121 -16.76 27.27 -3.08
CA THR A 121 -17.29 27.33 -4.45
C THR A 121 -16.47 26.43 -5.39
N ILE A 122 -15.14 26.47 -5.28
CA ILE A 122 -14.24 25.56 -6.01
C ILE A 122 -14.53 24.09 -5.66
N ARG A 123 -14.65 23.77 -4.37
CA ARG A 123 -14.99 22.40 -3.90
C ARG A 123 -16.33 21.91 -4.44
N LYS A 124 -17.37 22.75 -4.47
CA LYS A 124 -18.66 22.41 -5.08
C LYS A 124 -18.51 22.05 -6.56
N GLY A 125 -17.64 22.74 -7.29
CA GLY A 125 -17.27 22.39 -8.66
C GLY A 125 -16.60 21.02 -8.77
N HIS A 126 -15.64 20.72 -7.89
CA HIS A 126 -14.98 19.41 -7.85
C HIS A 126 -15.98 18.28 -7.55
N LEU A 127 -16.87 18.47 -6.56
CA LEU A 127 -17.88 17.47 -6.18
C LEU A 127 -18.82 17.13 -7.34
N LYS A 128 -19.19 18.09 -8.19
CA LYS A 128 -19.99 17.82 -9.40
C LYS A 128 -19.25 16.88 -10.36
N LYS A 129 -17.97 17.15 -10.61
CA LYS A 129 -17.13 16.31 -11.48
C LYS A 129 -16.93 14.92 -10.88
N ILE A 130 -16.63 14.84 -9.58
CA ILE A 130 -16.47 13.57 -8.85
C ILE A 130 -17.74 12.72 -8.96
N ARG A 131 -18.92 13.30 -8.73
CA ARG A 131 -20.20 12.56 -8.88
C ARG A 131 -20.45 12.08 -10.31
N ALA A 132 -20.11 12.90 -11.31
CA ALA A 132 -20.23 12.49 -12.71
C ALA A 132 -19.34 11.27 -13.01
N VAL A 133 -18.09 11.27 -12.54
CA VAL A 133 -17.18 10.13 -12.71
C VAL A 133 -17.68 8.90 -11.92
N GLN A 134 -18.18 9.07 -10.69
CA GLN A 134 -18.77 7.98 -9.91
C GLN A 134 -19.93 7.30 -10.65
N LYS A 135 -20.77 8.08 -11.34
CA LYS A 135 -21.87 7.54 -12.16
C LYS A 135 -21.35 6.69 -13.31
N VAL A 136 -20.34 7.18 -14.04
CA VAL A 136 -19.70 6.43 -15.14
C VAL A 136 -19.08 5.12 -14.64
N ILE A 137 -18.40 5.13 -13.49
CA ILE A 137 -17.83 3.92 -12.89
C ILE A 137 -18.91 2.91 -12.51
N ALA A 138 -20.04 3.38 -11.95
CA ALA A 138 -21.17 2.51 -11.62
C ALA A 138 -21.78 1.86 -12.86
N GLU A 139 -21.90 2.60 -13.96
CA GLU A 139 -22.35 2.07 -15.26
C GLU A 139 -21.36 1.03 -15.80
N LEU A 140 -20.05 1.31 -15.80
CA LEU A 140 -19.00 0.38 -16.23
C LEU A 140 -18.96 -0.90 -15.40
N SER A 141 -19.24 -0.81 -14.09
CA SER A 141 -19.35 -1.96 -13.20
C SER A 141 -20.50 -2.89 -13.63
N GLN A 142 -21.59 -2.37 -14.19
CA GLN A 142 -22.74 -3.15 -14.63
C GLN A 142 -22.56 -3.82 -16.00
N VAL A 143 -21.64 -3.32 -16.84
CA VAL A 143 -21.41 -3.88 -18.19
C VAL A 143 -20.82 -5.28 -18.09
N GLN A 144 -21.50 -6.31 -18.57
CA GLN A 144 -20.92 -7.64 -18.70
C GLN A 144 -19.94 -7.66 -19.87
N ILE A 145 -18.72 -8.17 -19.66
CA ILE A 145 -17.77 -8.38 -20.74
C ILE A 145 -18.18 -9.68 -21.45
N PRO A 146 -18.45 -9.66 -22.76
CA PRO A 146 -18.75 -10.87 -23.52
C PRO A 146 -17.55 -11.82 -23.47
N ASP A 147 -17.82 -13.10 -23.24
CA ASP A 147 -16.83 -14.16 -23.44
C ASP A 147 -16.41 -14.16 -24.91
N LEU A 148 -15.11 -13.98 -25.19
CA LEU A 148 -14.58 -13.87 -26.54
C LEU A 148 -14.47 -15.23 -27.25
N GLY A 149 -14.85 -16.32 -26.57
CA GLY A 149 -14.91 -17.65 -27.13
C GLY A 149 -13.53 -18.27 -27.35
N ASN A 150 -13.51 -19.60 -27.43
CA ASN A 150 -12.29 -20.34 -27.75
C ASN A 150 -11.98 -20.15 -29.23
N PHE A 151 -10.89 -19.46 -29.54
CA PHE A 151 -10.41 -19.34 -30.91
C PHE A 151 -10.05 -20.75 -31.39
N PRO A 152 -10.52 -21.19 -32.57
CA PRO A 152 -10.17 -22.50 -33.09
C PRO A 152 -8.65 -22.56 -33.20
N ASP A 153 -8.04 -23.52 -32.50
CA ASP A 153 -6.65 -23.87 -32.69
C ASP A 153 -6.52 -24.25 -34.17
N GLY A 154 -5.89 -23.37 -34.95
CA GLY A 154 -5.82 -23.52 -36.39
C GLY A 154 -5.24 -24.89 -36.74
N GLU A 155 -6.10 -25.79 -37.22
CA GLU A 155 -5.64 -27.04 -37.81
C GLU A 155 -4.81 -26.69 -39.06
N PRO A 156 -3.54 -27.12 -39.15
CA PRO A 156 -2.80 -26.97 -40.38
C PRO A 156 -3.42 -27.89 -41.46
N ALA A 157 -3.79 -27.27 -42.59
CA ALA A 157 -4.22 -27.94 -43.81
C ALA A 157 -3.09 -28.72 -44.49
#